data_AF-A0A2M9ZH69-F1
#
_entry.id   AF-A0A2M9ZH69-F1
#
_cell.length_a   1.000
_cell.length_b   1.000
_cell.length_c   1.000
_cell.angle_alpha   90.00
_cell.angle_beta   90.00
_cell.angle_gamma   90.00
#
_symmetry.space_group_name_H-M   'P 1'
#
loop_
_entity.id
_entity.type
_entity.pdbx_description
1 polymer ?
#
loop_
_entity_poly.entity_id
_entity_poly.type
_entity_poly.pdbx_seq_one_letter_code
_entity_poly.pdbx_strand_id
1 'polypeptide(L)'
;MIRKQIFPIFIIFLLSSVFTNCFTVYPIREEILETKVLEEKVSDRNRTEVEIEYEIADKILELRIKEFVKKENLKSQKVFQTKKIHYGYRKSDEYRRLEGDDKPWNRDVLGMFADLAAGLEWLTIPFRTLSDIKGENFDRESILLSENEEIQNSGDLVLVLRAGNAEILETKLESLKVGIPLKEIKKILPNLDRIEALVYRKNERLAYKVIPMFGVFKGI
;
A
#
# COMPACT_ATOMS: atom_id res chain seq x y z
N MET A 1 -2.95 -7.37 -64.92
CA MET A 1 -2.50 -6.13 -64.24
C MET A 1 -2.58 -6.19 -62.70
N ILE A 2 -3.39 -7.05 -62.09
CA ILE A 2 -3.62 -7.09 -60.63
C ILE A 2 -2.43 -7.64 -59.82
N ARG A 3 -1.65 -8.60 -60.35
CA ARG A 3 -0.48 -9.18 -59.65
C ARG A 3 0.67 -8.21 -59.37
N LYS A 4 0.84 -7.16 -60.18
CA LYS A 4 1.96 -6.21 -60.03
C LYS A 4 1.74 -5.17 -58.90
N GLN A 5 0.49 -4.94 -58.49
CA GLN A 5 0.17 -4.03 -57.38
C GLN A 5 0.15 -4.73 -56.02
N ILE A 6 -0.08 -6.04 -55.96
CA ILE A 6 -0.12 -6.80 -54.70
C ILE A 6 1.29 -6.94 -54.09
N PHE A 7 2.31 -7.09 -54.92
CA PHE A 7 3.70 -7.26 -54.47
C PHE A 7 4.25 -6.06 -53.68
N PRO A 8 4.12 -4.79 -54.12
CA PRO A 8 4.56 -3.65 -53.31
C PRO A 8 3.75 -3.46 -52.03
N ILE A 9 2.44 -3.74 -52.04
CA ILE A 9 1.60 -3.65 -50.84
C ILE A 9 2.04 -4.69 -49.79
N PHE A 10 2.35 -5.91 -50.23
CA PHE A 10 2.84 -6.97 -49.35
C PHE A 10 4.22 -6.64 -48.76
N ILE A 11 5.12 -6.04 -49.54
CA ILE A 11 6.44 -5.58 -49.05
C ILE A 11 6.27 -4.44 -48.04
N ILE A 12 5.38 -3.48 -48.29
CA ILE A 12 5.08 -2.39 -47.33
C ILE A 12 4.52 -2.97 -46.03
N PHE A 13 3.61 -3.95 -46.12
CA PHE A 13 3.06 -4.63 -44.95
C PHE A 13 4.15 -5.38 -44.17
N LEU A 14 5.03 -6.10 -44.86
CA LEU A 14 6.12 -6.86 -44.26
C LEU A 14 7.16 -5.94 -43.62
N LEU A 15 7.54 -4.84 -44.28
CA LEU A 15 8.39 -3.78 -43.71
C LEU A 15 7.72 -3.13 -42.50
N SER A 16 6.42 -2.85 -42.57
CA SER A 16 5.69 -2.30 -41.42
C SER A 16 5.69 -3.25 -40.23
N SER A 17 5.65 -4.57 -40.45
CA SER A 17 5.67 -5.59 -39.39
C SER A 17 7.05 -5.84 -38.78
N VAL A 18 8.12 -5.62 -39.54
CA VAL A 18 9.51 -5.85 -39.07
C VAL A 18 10.05 -4.64 -38.30
N PHE A 19 9.49 -3.44 -38.53
CA PHE A 19 9.92 -2.22 -37.87
C PHE A 19 8.84 -1.56 -37.00
N THR A 20 7.79 -2.28 -36.61
CA THR A 20 6.95 -1.88 -35.48
C THR A 20 7.81 -1.96 -34.22
N ASN A 21 8.31 -0.83 -33.71
CA ASN A 21 8.90 -0.61 -32.36
C ASN A 21 9.94 0.52 -32.39
N CYS A 22 9.98 1.43 -33.36
CA CYS A 22 10.83 2.63 -33.31
C CYS A 22 10.46 3.55 -32.14
N PHE A 23 9.17 3.60 -31.76
CA PHE A 23 8.67 4.44 -30.66
C PHE A 23 7.98 3.61 -29.57
N THR A 24 8.35 3.87 -28.33
CA THR A 24 7.65 3.36 -27.15
C THR A 24 6.67 4.41 -26.64
N VAL A 25 5.38 4.06 -26.62
CA VAL A 25 4.32 4.89 -26.02
C VAL A 25 4.13 4.48 -24.57
N TYR A 26 4.04 5.45 -23.66
CA TYR A 26 3.90 5.19 -22.23
C TYR A 26 2.98 6.21 -21.56
N PRO A 27 2.25 5.84 -20.49
CA PRO A 27 1.42 6.78 -19.75
C PRO A 27 2.32 7.78 -18.98
N ILE A 28 2.06 9.07 -19.15
CA ILE A 28 2.74 10.15 -18.40
C ILE A 28 1.91 10.54 -17.18
N ARG A 29 0.61 10.70 -17.36
CA ARG A 29 -0.29 11.25 -16.34
C ARG A 29 -1.69 10.68 -16.51
N GLU A 30 -2.35 10.45 -15.38
CA GLU A 30 -3.78 10.18 -15.33
C GLU A 30 -4.51 11.43 -14.85
N GLU A 31 -5.60 11.77 -15.53
CA GLU A 31 -6.50 12.86 -15.17
C GLU A 31 -7.90 12.30 -14.96
N ILE A 32 -8.54 12.64 -13.84
CA ILE A 32 -9.90 12.21 -13.56
C ILE A 32 -10.85 13.17 -14.27
N LEU A 33 -11.60 12.67 -15.25
CA LEU A 33 -12.57 13.46 -16.01
C LEU A 33 -13.92 13.51 -15.29
N GLU A 34 -14.40 12.36 -14.82
CA GLU A 34 -15.70 12.23 -14.19
C GLU A 34 -15.61 11.25 -13.02
N THR A 35 -16.37 11.56 -11.97
CA THR A 35 -16.59 10.66 -10.83
C THR A 35 -18.08 10.53 -10.61
N LYS A 36 -18.61 9.30 -10.71
CA LYS A 36 -20.01 9.00 -10.53
C LYS A 36 -20.18 8.00 -9.39
N VAL A 37 -21.04 8.31 -8.42
CA VAL A 37 -21.44 7.36 -7.38
C VAL A 37 -22.50 6.43 -7.98
N LEU A 38 -22.22 5.13 -7.99
CA LEU A 38 -23.12 4.11 -8.51
C LEU A 38 -24.07 3.60 -7.43
N GLU A 39 -23.52 3.29 -6.26
CA GLU A 39 -24.25 2.78 -5.12
C GLU A 39 -23.75 3.45 -3.86
N GLU A 40 -24.66 3.70 -2.93
CA GLU A 40 -24.35 4.23 -1.62
C GLU A 40 -25.07 3.38 -0.58
N LYS A 41 -24.33 2.92 0.42
CA LYS A 41 -24.86 2.16 1.54
C LYS A 41 -24.34 2.74 2.84
N VAL A 42 -25.25 2.97 3.78
CA VAL A 42 -24.91 3.26 5.17
C VAL A 42 -24.99 1.96 5.95
N SER A 43 -23.97 1.68 6.75
CA SER A 43 -23.91 0.51 7.61
C SER A 43 -23.23 0.82 8.92
N ASP A 44 -23.71 0.20 10.00
CA ASP A 44 -23.06 0.30 11.30
C ASP A 44 -22.02 -0.81 11.44
N ARG A 45 -20.83 -0.43 11.92
CA ARG A 45 -19.74 -1.35 12.27
C ARG A 45 -19.39 -1.13 13.73
N ASN A 46 -19.47 -2.20 14.51
CA ASN A 46 -18.96 -2.21 15.86
C ASN A 46 -17.56 -2.81 15.85
N ARG A 47 -16.58 -2.06 16.36
CA ARG A 47 -15.21 -2.52 16.53
C ARG A 47 -14.84 -2.47 17.99
N THR A 48 -14.28 -3.57 18.50
CA THR A 48 -13.65 -3.56 19.82
C THR A 48 -12.24 -2.98 19.69
N GLU A 49 -11.95 -1.94 20.46
CA GLU A 49 -10.60 -1.38 20.62
C GLU A 49 -10.17 -1.55 22.08
N VAL A 50 -8.89 -1.85 22.29
CA VAL A 50 -8.32 -1.98 23.63
C VAL A 50 -7.15 -1.02 23.74
N GLU A 51 -7.14 -0.23 24.81
CA GLU A 51 -6.07 0.70 25.13
C GLU A 51 -5.33 0.25 26.40
N ILE A 52 -4.00 0.41 26.37
CA ILE A 52 -3.13 0.17 27.52
C ILE A 52 -2.58 1.52 27.98
N GLU A 53 -3.02 1.95 29.14
CA GLU A 53 -2.44 3.04 29.91
C GLU A 53 -1.45 2.48 30.93
N TYR A 54 -0.41 3.24 31.23
CA TYR A 54 0.56 2.84 32.25
C TYR A 54 0.90 4.03 33.15
N GLU A 55 1.22 3.72 34.39
CA GLU A 55 1.71 4.65 35.38
C GLU A 55 2.78 3.95 36.21
N ILE A 56 3.87 4.65 36.54
CA ILE A 56 4.92 4.12 37.41
C ILE A 56 4.90 4.94 38.69
N ALA A 57 4.41 4.34 39.77
CA ALA A 57 4.28 4.97 41.08
C ALA A 57 4.76 3.99 42.16
N ASP A 58 5.41 4.50 43.21
CA ASP A 58 5.80 3.70 44.40
C ASP A 58 6.52 2.38 44.10
N LYS A 59 7.42 2.39 43.11
CA LYS A 59 8.17 1.21 42.64
C LYS A 59 7.31 0.09 42.05
N ILE A 60 6.10 0.41 41.61
CA ILE A 60 5.15 -0.48 40.94
C ILE A 60 4.86 0.08 39.53
N LEU A 61 4.89 -0.79 38.53
CA LEU A 61 4.34 -0.52 37.21
C LEU A 61 2.85 -0.87 37.25
N GLU A 62 2.00 0.15 37.25
CA GLU A 62 0.56 -0.01 37.11
C GLU A 62 0.17 0.04 35.63
N LEU A 63 -0.56 -0.96 35.18
CA LEU A 63 -1.16 -1.04 33.85
C LEU A 63 -2.66 -0.96 34.00
N ARG A 64 -3.29 -0.04 33.27
CA ARG A 64 -4.74 0.09 33.17
C ARG A 64 -5.15 -0.25 31.75
N ILE A 65 -6.07 -1.18 31.63
CA ILE A 65 -6.50 -1.73 30.36
C ILE A 65 -7.94 -1.30 30.17
N LYS A 66 -8.19 -0.49 29.16
CA LYS A 66 -9.52 0.02 28.83
C LYS A 66 -10.00 -0.66 27.58
N GLU A 67 -11.20 -1.22 27.62
CA GLU A 67 -11.86 -1.78 26.44
C GLU A 67 -12.98 -0.85 26.02
N PHE A 68 -13.05 -0.56 24.72
CA PHE A 68 -14.07 0.26 24.13
C PHE A 68 -14.74 -0.50 22.99
N VAL A 69 -16.06 -0.37 22.88
CA VAL A 69 -16.74 -0.66 21.62
C VAL A 69 -16.93 0.66 20.90
N LYS A 70 -16.22 0.77 19.79
CA LYS A 70 -16.34 1.85 18.84
C LYS A 70 -17.46 1.53 17.87
N LYS A 71 -18.54 2.28 17.96
CA LYS A 71 -19.67 2.22 17.02
C LYS A 71 -19.40 3.22 15.92
N GLU A 72 -19.08 2.72 14.73
CA GLU A 72 -18.80 3.53 13.55
C GLU A 72 -20.00 3.43 12.60
N ASN A 73 -20.56 4.58 12.24
CA ASN A 73 -21.49 4.67 11.12
C ASN A 73 -20.66 4.88 9.85
N LEU A 74 -20.63 3.87 8.99
CA LEU A 74 -19.86 3.85 7.76
C LEU A 74 -20.76 4.19 6.58
N LYS A 75 -20.25 5.05 5.71
CA LYS A 75 -20.80 5.29 4.38
C LYS A 75 -19.86 4.64 3.38
N SER A 76 -20.32 3.53 2.80
CA SER A 76 -19.62 2.83 1.72
C SER A 76 -20.25 3.24 0.40
N GLN A 77 -19.43 3.71 -0.53
CA GLN A 77 -19.82 4.15 -1.85
C GLN A 77 -19.08 3.34 -2.91
N LYS A 78 -19.82 2.79 -3.87
CA LYS A 78 -19.24 2.26 -5.09
C LYS A 78 -19.15 3.39 -6.10
N VAL A 79 -17.94 3.69 -6.55
CA VAL A 79 -17.66 4.85 -7.40
C VAL A 79 -17.10 4.40 -8.73
N PHE A 80 -17.67 4.93 -9.80
CA PHE A 80 -17.12 4.82 -11.15
C PHE A 80 -16.35 6.10 -11.48
N GLN A 81 -15.09 5.94 -11.85
CA GLN A 81 -14.26 7.03 -12.34
C GLN A 81 -13.92 6.85 -13.80
N THR A 82 -14.12 7.89 -14.58
CA THR A 82 -13.60 8.00 -15.93
C THR A 82 -12.29 8.75 -15.87
N LYS A 83 -11.21 8.08 -16.27
CA LYS A 83 -9.86 8.61 -16.32
C LYS A 83 -9.45 8.83 -17.77
N LYS A 84 -8.74 9.93 -18.01
CA LYS A 84 -8.00 10.18 -19.24
C LYS A 84 -6.51 9.97 -18.99
N ILE A 85 -5.91 9.10 -19.79
CA ILE A 85 -4.49 8.79 -19.76
C ILE A 85 -3.79 9.67 -20.79
N HIS A 86 -2.93 10.56 -20.32
CA HIS A 86 -2.06 11.33 -21.17
C HIS A 86 -0.82 10.50 -21.50
N TYR A 87 -0.65 10.18 -22.78
CA TYR A 87 0.47 9.38 -23.26
C TYR A 87 1.62 10.24 -23.75
N GLY A 88 2.83 9.79 -23.46
CA GLY A 88 4.07 10.25 -24.06
C GLY A 88 4.62 9.23 -25.04
N TYR A 89 5.60 9.66 -25.82
CA TYR A 89 6.37 8.76 -26.67
C TYR A 89 7.86 9.09 -26.59
N ARG A 90 8.69 8.05 -26.74
CA ARG A 90 10.15 8.18 -26.85
C ARG A 90 10.70 7.16 -27.83
N LYS A 91 11.90 7.39 -28.36
CA LYS A 91 12.63 6.39 -29.15
C LYS A 91 12.82 5.11 -28.32
N SER A 92 12.49 3.96 -28.90
CA SER A 92 12.69 2.68 -28.24
C SER A 92 14.16 2.41 -27.96
N ASP A 93 14.43 1.48 -27.05
CA ASP A 93 15.80 1.08 -26.75
C ASP A 93 16.46 0.39 -27.96
N GLU A 94 15.69 -0.32 -28.80
CA GLU A 94 16.18 -0.96 -30.03
C GLU A 94 16.59 0.07 -31.08
N TYR A 95 15.77 1.10 -31.30
CA TYR A 95 16.09 2.18 -32.23
C TYR A 95 17.29 3.01 -31.74
N ARG A 96 17.40 3.27 -30.42
CA ARG A 96 18.58 3.94 -29.84
C ARG A 96 19.87 3.12 -29.99
N ARG A 97 19.81 1.79 -29.98
CA ARG A 97 21.00 0.94 -30.21
C ARG A 97 21.54 1.06 -31.64
N LEU A 98 20.68 1.30 -32.62
CA LEU A 98 21.10 1.55 -34.01
C LEU A 98 21.84 2.88 -34.17
N GLU A 99 21.50 3.88 -33.36
CA GLU A 99 22.18 5.19 -33.37
C GLU A 99 23.58 5.14 -32.73
N GLY A 100 23.81 4.20 -31.80
CA GLY A 100 25.05 4.07 -31.02
C GLY A 100 25.94 2.88 -31.38
N ASP A 101 25.70 2.22 -32.52
CA ASP A 101 26.47 1.04 -32.94
C ASP A 101 27.85 1.45 -33.51
N ASP A 102 28.90 0.75 -33.07
CA ASP A 102 30.30 0.99 -33.46
C ASP A 102 30.59 0.62 -34.92
N LYS A 103 29.68 -0.12 -35.58
CA LYS A 103 29.83 -0.57 -36.97
C LYS A 103 29.15 0.39 -37.96
N PRO A 104 29.91 1.18 -38.75
CA PRO A 104 29.35 2.24 -39.58
C PRO A 104 28.33 1.75 -40.64
N TRP A 105 28.51 0.54 -41.18
CA TRP A 105 27.58 -0.03 -42.16
C TRP A 105 26.19 -0.36 -41.59
N ASN A 106 26.07 -0.59 -40.28
CA ASN A 106 24.78 -0.82 -39.64
C ASN A 106 23.95 0.47 -39.67
N ARG A 107 24.56 1.63 -39.41
CA ARG A 107 23.87 2.91 -39.51
C ARG A 107 23.51 3.26 -40.96
N ASP A 108 24.44 3.07 -41.89
CA ASP A 108 24.23 3.54 -43.27
C ASP A 108 23.16 2.73 -44.03
N VAL A 109 23.07 1.42 -43.75
CA VAL A 109 22.05 0.56 -44.39
C VAL A 109 20.83 0.39 -43.51
N LEU A 110 20.97 -0.05 -42.26
CA LEU A 110 19.83 -0.31 -41.38
C LEU A 110 19.23 0.98 -40.83
N GLY A 111 20.03 2.02 -40.60
CA GLY A 111 19.54 3.32 -40.13
C GLY A 111 18.62 4.01 -41.14
N MET A 112 18.93 3.96 -42.44
CA MET A 112 18.05 4.53 -43.47
C MET A 112 16.67 3.84 -43.52
N PHE A 113 16.64 2.50 -43.38
CA PHE A 113 15.37 1.77 -43.29
C PHE A 113 14.66 2.02 -41.95
N ALA A 114 15.41 2.14 -40.86
CA ALA A 114 14.87 2.46 -39.54
C ALA A 114 14.25 3.86 -39.49
N ASP A 115 14.84 4.85 -40.17
CA ASP A 115 14.30 6.22 -40.24
C ASP A 115 13.02 6.28 -41.08
N LEU A 116 12.98 5.55 -42.20
CA LEU A 116 11.77 5.42 -43.01
C LEU A 116 10.65 4.75 -42.19
N ALA A 117 10.98 3.69 -41.47
CA ALA A 117 10.05 3.00 -40.60
C ALA A 117 9.59 3.86 -39.42
N ALA A 118 10.49 4.63 -38.79
CA ALA A 118 10.15 5.58 -37.75
C ALA A 118 9.17 6.65 -38.27
N GLY A 119 9.38 7.14 -39.49
CA GLY A 119 8.44 8.06 -40.16
C GLY A 119 7.04 7.45 -40.35
N LEU A 120 6.97 6.18 -40.75
CA LEU A 120 5.70 5.44 -40.86
C LEU A 120 5.05 5.20 -39.48
N GLU A 121 5.86 4.83 -38.49
CA GLU A 121 5.39 4.56 -37.13
C GLU A 121 4.87 5.82 -36.46
N TRP A 122 5.44 6.99 -36.76
CA TRP A 122 4.98 8.28 -36.23
C TRP A 122 3.51 8.56 -36.58
N LEU A 123 3.08 8.16 -37.78
CA LEU A 123 1.67 8.25 -38.21
C LEU A 123 0.75 7.31 -37.41
N THR A 124 1.29 6.25 -36.81
CA THR A 124 0.53 5.27 -36.03
C THR A 124 0.38 5.63 -34.55
N ILE A 125 1.17 6.58 -34.03
CA ILE A 125 1.15 6.97 -32.60
C ILE A 125 -0.26 7.41 -32.14
N PRO A 126 -1.01 8.27 -32.86
CA PRO A 126 -2.35 8.68 -32.43
C PRO A 126 -3.32 7.52 -32.26
N PHE A 127 -3.17 6.45 -33.05
CA PHE A 127 -4.01 5.25 -32.96
C PHE A 127 -3.64 4.38 -31.75
N ARG A 128 -2.36 4.35 -31.36
CA ARG A 128 -1.90 3.63 -30.15
C ARG A 128 -2.35 4.32 -28.86
N THR A 129 -2.60 5.63 -28.91
CA THR A 129 -3.08 6.44 -27.79
C THR A 129 -4.60 6.66 -27.82
N LEU A 130 -5.32 6.03 -28.75
CA LEU A 130 -6.75 6.26 -28.97
C LEU A 130 -7.64 5.68 -27.85
N SER A 131 -7.10 4.75 -27.04
CA SER A 131 -7.74 4.23 -25.83
C SER A 131 -7.25 4.98 -24.58
N ASP A 132 -7.22 6.30 -24.66
CA ASP A 132 -6.83 7.18 -23.54
C ASP A 132 -7.90 7.30 -22.47
N ILE A 133 -9.16 7.04 -22.80
CA ILE A 133 -10.25 7.08 -21.83
C ILE A 133 -10.52 5.67 -21.29
N LYS A 134 -10.41 5.51 -19.97
CA LYS A 134 -10.72 4.27 -19.26
C LYS A 134 -11.70 4.53 -18.12
N GLY A 135 -12.65 3.61 -17.94
CA GLY A 135 -13.57 3.60 -16.81
C GLY A 135 -13.13 2.55 -15.79
N GLU A 136 -13.05 2.93 -14.52
CA GLU A 136 -12.70 2.04 -13.41
C GLU A 136 -13.71 2.15 -12.28
N ASN A 137 -14.05 1.00 -11.69
CA ASN A 137 -14.85 0.94 -10.47
C ASN A 137 -13.94 0.77 -9.26
N PHE A 138 -14.19 1.51 -8.19
CA PHE A 138 -13.54 1.29 -6.91
C PHE A 138 -14.51 1.53 -5.77
N ASP A 139 -14.24 0.89 -4.64
CA ASP A 139 -15.00 1.05 -3.41
C ASP A 139 -14.34 2.13 -2.55
N ARG A 140 -15.16 3.05 -2.05
CA ARG A 140 -14.75 4.14 -1.15
C ARG A 140 -15.53 4.01 0.14
N GLU A 141 -14.83 3.93 1.27
CA GLU A 141 -15.46 3.97 2.59
C GLU A 141 -15.09 5.27 3.31
N SER A 142 -16.07 5.85 4.01
CA SER A 142 -15.88 7.02 4.88
C SER A 142 -16.65 6.84 6.18
N ILE A 143 -16.04 7.22 7.30
CA ILE A 143 -16.68 7.23 8.63
C ILE A 143 -17.49 8.51 8.75
N LEU A 144 -18.80 8.40 8.94
CA LEU A 144 -19.70 9.54 9.13
C LEU A 144 -19.75 9.98 10.60
N LEU A 145 -19.90 9.01 11.49
CA LEU A 145 -19.97 9.20 12.93
C LEU A 145 -19.20 8.08 13.62
N SER A 146 -18.56 8.41 14.73
CA SER A 146 -17.83 7.47 15.57
C SER A 146 -18.12 7.79 17.02
N GLU A 147 -18.70 6.86 17.73
CA GLU A 147 -18.93 6.94 19.17
C GLU A 147 -18.17 5.83 19.88
N ASN A 148 -17.56 6.16 21.01
CA ASN A 148 -16.84 5.21 21.85
C ASN A 148 -17.67 4.94 23.09
N GLU A 149 -18.07 3.68 23.30
CA GLU A 149 -18.67 3.23 24.55
C GLU A 149 -17.64 2.39 25.30
N GLU A 150 -17.24 2.82 26.50
CA GLU A 150 -16.36 2.05 27.37
C GLU A 150 -17.09 0.82 27.90
N ILE A 151 -16.45 -0.34 27.78
CA ILE A 151 -16.95 -1.61 28.29
C ILE A 151 -16.01 -2.10 29.38
N GLN A 152 -16.57 -2.45 30.53
CA GLN A 152 -15.83 -3.11 31.59
C GLN A 152 -16.03 -4.63 31.51
N ASN A 153 -15.26 -5.31 30.66
CA ASN A 153 -15.27 -6.78 30.60
C ASN A 153 -13.86 -7.36 30.48
N SER A 154 -13.22 -7.63 31.62
CA SER A 154 -11.85 -8.17 31.70
C SER A 154 -11.77 -9.68 31.45
N GLY A 155 -12.88 -10.42 31.52
CA GLY A 155 -12.89 -11.86 31.80
C GLY A 155 -12.15 -12.79 30.82
N ASP A 156 -11.84 -12.32 29.62
CA ASP A 156 -11.22 -13.10 28.54
C ASP A 156 -9.93 -12.49 27.97
N LEU A 157 -9.39 -11.45 28.60
CA LEU A 157 -8.17 -10.79 28.16
C LEU A 157 -6.94 -11.38 28.84
N VAL A 158 -5.84 -11.51 28.09
CA VAL A 158 -4.52 -11.95 28.57
C VAL A 158 -3.53 -10.83 28.34
N LEU A 159 -2.82 -10.43 29.39
CA LEU A 159 -1.74 -9.46 29.34
C LEU A 159 -0.41 -10.20 29.28
N VAL A 160 0.41 -9.86 28.28
CA VAL A 160 1.78 -10.34 28.14
C VAL A 160 2.72 -9.13 28.20
N LEU A 161 3.68 -9.17 29.12
CA LEU A 161 4.80 -8.25 29.14
C LEU A 161 6.05 -8.94 28.62
N ARG A 162 6.71 -8.31 27.67
CA ARG A 162 7.95 -8.80 27.09
C ARG A 162 8.99 -7.72 26.92
N ALA A 163 10.22 -8.14 26.76
CA ALA A 163 11.36 -7.30 26.45
C ALA A 163 12.27 -8.01 25.46
N GLY A 164 12.27 -7.56 24.20
CA GLY A 164 12.94 -8.26 23.12
C GLY A 164 12.40 -9.69 22.99
N ASN A 165 13.27 -10.69 23.20
CA ASN A 165 12.92 -12.11 23.10
C ASN A 165 12.51 -12.76 24.43
N ALA A 166 12.56 -12.01 25.54
CA ALA A 166 12.23 -12.54 26.87
C ALA A 166 10.81 -12.13 27.25
N GLU A 167 9.99 -13.11 27.64
CA GLU A 167 8.70 -12.87 28.28
C GLU A 167 8.90 -12.71 29.78
N ILE A 168 8.33 -11.64 30.34
CA ILE A 168 8.48 -11.24 31.74
C ILE A 168 7.28 -11.71 32.56
N LEU A 169 6.09 -11.61 31.97
CA LEU A 169 4.82 -11.96 32.60
C LEU A 169 3.80 -12.33 31.53
N GLU A 170 3.08 -13.41 31.74
CA GLU A 170 1.81 -13.71 31.07
C GLU A 170 0.76 -13.93 32.16
N THR A 171 -0.34 -13.17 32.11
CA THR A 171 -1.40 -13.30 33.10
C THR A 171 -2.77 -13.05 32.49
N LYS A 172 -3.75 -13.84 32.94
CA LYS A 172 -5.16 -13.60 32.60
C LYS A 172 -5.66 -12.42 33.43
N LEU A 173 -6.28 -11.44 32.77
CA LEU A 173 -6.76 -10.25 33.44
C LEU A 173 -8.03 -10.54 34.23
N GLU A 174 -7.88 -10.70 35.54
CA GLU A 174 -9.03 -10.77 36.45
C GLU A 174 -9.65 -9.37 36.67
N SER A 175 -8.82 -8.33 36.60
CA SER A 175 -9.25 -6.94 36.68
C SER A 175 -8.59 -6.07 35.60
N LEU A 176 -9.20 -4.93 35.29
CA LEU A 176 -8.70 -3.97 34.30
C LEU A 176 -7.47 -3.19 34.78
N LYS A 177 -6.99 -3.42 36.01
CA LYS A 177 -5.81 -2.80 36.59
C LYS A 177 -4.85 -3.88 37.10
N VAL A 178 -3.61 -3.87 36.61
CA VAL A 178 -2.57 -4.81 37.04
C VAL A 178 -1.39 -4.02 37.58
N GLY A 179 -1.02 -4.28 38.83
CA GLY A 179 0.18 -3.70 39.46
C GLY A 179 1.31 -4.73 39.48
N ILE A 180 2.47 -4.36 38.96
CA ILE A 180 3.63 -5.26 38.84
C ILE A 180 4.82 -4.62 39.55
N PRO A 181 5.35 -5.25 40.62
CA PRO A 181 6.50 -4.71 41.33
C PRO A 181 7.73 -4.60 40.42
N LEU A 182 8.34 -3.42 40.33
CA LEU A 182 9.52 -3.21 39.50
C LEU A 182 10.72 -4.07 39.94
N LYS A 183 10.75 -4.48 41.21
CA LYS A 183 11.76 -5.42 41.73
C LYS A 183 11.71 -6.78 41.04
N GLU A 184 10.53 -7.25 40.66
CA GLU A 184 10.35 -8.52 39.95
C GLU A 184 10.88 -8.42 38.52
N ILE A 185 10.54 -7.33 37.84
CA ILE A 185 11.05 -7.02 36.50
C ILE A 185 12.58 -6.91 36.52
N LYS A 186 13.14 -6.18 37.50
CA LYS A 186 14.60 -6.00 37.66
C LYS A 186 15.35 -7.31 37.89
N LYS A 187 14.74 -8.29 38.58
CA LYS A 187 15.35 -9.62 38.78
C LYS A 187 15.52 -10.37 37.46
N ILE A 188 14.55 -10.27 36.57
CA ILE A 188 14.54 -10.99 35.29
C ILE A 188 15.44 -10.26 34.29
N LEU A 189 15.33 -8.92 34.21
CA LEU A 189 16.09 -8.08 33.29
C LEU A 189 16.60 -6.82 34.01
N PRO A 190 17.85 -6.84 34.52
CA PRO A 190 18.38 -5.74 35.35
C PRO A 190 18.69 -4.46 34.57
N ASN A 191 18.97 -4.58 33.27
CA ASN A 191 19.32 -3.47 32.38
C ASN A 191 18.32 -3.39 31.23
N LEU A 192 17.15 -2.83 31.50
CA LEU A 192 16.06 -2.76 30.54
C LEU A 192 15.69 -1.30 30.24
N ASP A 193 15.72 -0.95 28.95
CA ASP A 193 15.37 0.40 28.49
C ASP A 193 13.88 0.53 28.14
N ARG A 194 13.22 -0.58 27.80
CA ARG A 194 11.81 -0.61 27.36
C ARG A 194 11.15 -1.96 27.62
N ILE A 195 9.87 -1.93 27.95
CA ILE A 195 8.98 -3.10 28.03
C ILE A 195 7.90 -2.94 26.99
N GLU A 196 7.47 -4.06 26.42
CA GLU A 196 6.34 -4.14 25.53
C GLU A 196 5.19 -4.82 26.27
N ALA A 197 4.07 -4.09 26.39
CA ALA A 197 2.81 -4.61 26.89
C ALA A 197 1.92 -4.99 25.71
N LEU A 198 1.44 -6.22 25.74
CA LEU A 198 0.57 -6.80 24.71
C LEU A 198 -0.69 -7.31 25.39
N VAL A 199 -1.85 -7.00 24.82
CA VAL A 199 -3.12 -7.57 25.28
C VAL A 199 -3.69 -8.44 24.19
N TYR A 200 -4.03 -9.68 24.56
CA TYR A 200 -4.60 -10.69 23.69
C TYR A 200 -6.00 -11.06 24.15
N ARG A 201 -6.83 -11.46 23.17
CA ARG A 201 -8.06 -12.21 23.41
C ARG A 201 -7.98 -13.48 22.60
N LYS A 202 -8.01 -14.64 23.28
CA LYS A 202 -7.70 -15.94 22.65
C LYS A 202 -6.30 -15.87 22.02
N ASN A 203 -6.20 -15.82 20.69
CA ASN A 203 -4.94 -15.76 19.94
C ASN A 203 -4.79 -14.48 19.10
N GLU A 204 -5.69 -13.50 19.26
CA GLU A 204 -5.65 -12.24 18.53
C GLU A 204 -5.09 -11.13 19.43
N ARG A 205 -4.10 -10.39 18.93
CA ARG A 205 -3.54 -9.23 19.62
C ARG A 205 -4.46 -8.03 19.44
N LEU A 206 -5.05 -7.56 20.53
CA LEU A 206 -5.96 -6.41 20.54
C LEU A 206 -5.24 -5.09 20.79
N ALA A 207 -4.19 -5.08 21.63
CA ALA A 207 -3.45 -3.87 21.95
C ALA A 207 -1.94 -4.11 22.08
N TYR A 208 -1.18 -3.04 21.87
CA TYR A 208 0.26 -3.01 22.02
C TYR A 208 0.72 -1.64 22.50
N LYS A 209 1.59 -1.61 23.52
CA LYS A 209 2.18 -0.39 24.04
C LYS A 209 3.64 -0.62 24.42
N VAL A 210 4.49 0.34 24.07
CA VAL A 210 5.88 0.38 24.54
C VAL A 210 5.97 1.28 25.75
N ILE A 211 6.54 0.76 26.83
CA ILE A 211 6.72 1.43 28.11
C ILE A 211 8.21 1.73 28.27
N PRO A 212 8.64 3.00 28.31
CA PRO A 212 10.02 3.36 28.55
C PRO A 212 10.41 3.05 30.01
N MET A 213 11.52 2.34 30.19
CA MET A 213 12.04 1.93 31.50
C MET A 213 13.36 2.63 31.88
N PHE A 214 13.82 3.57 31.05
CA PHE A 214 15.08 4.26 31.29
C PHE A 214 15.08 5.00 32.63
N GLY A 215 16.05 4.68 33.48
CA GLY A 215 16.21 5.30 34.80
C GLY A 215 15.21 4.85 35.87
N VAL A 216 14.22 4.02 35.53
CA VAL A 216 13.15 3.56 36.44
C VAL A 216 13.70 2.69 37.57
N PHE A 217 14.79 1.96 37.34
CA PHE A 217 15.43 1.13 38.38
C PHE A 217 16.46 1.87 39.24
N LYS A 218 16.70 3.17 39.01
CA LYS A 218 17.63 3.97 39.84
C LYS A 218 16.99 4.26 41.20
N GLY A 219 17.32 3.45 42.21
CA GLY A 219 16.79 3.58 43.59
C GLY A 219 15.95 2.39 44.09
N ILE A 220 15.88 1.32 43.30
CA ILE A 220 15.32 0.00 43.65
C ILE A 220 16.47 -0.99 43.80
#